data_AF-A0A5B6X4S9-F1
#
_entry.id   AF-A0A5B6X4S9-F1
#
_cell.length_a   1.000
_cell.length_b   1.000
_cell.length_c   1.000
_cell.angle_alpha   90.00
_cell.angle_beta   90.00
_cell.angle_gamma   90.00
#
_symmetry.space_group_name_H-M   'P 1'
#
loop_
_entity.id
_entity.type
_entity.pdbx_description
1 polymer ?
#
loop_
_entity_poly.entity_id
_entity_poly.type
_entity_poly.pdbx_seq_one_letter_code
_entity_poly.pdbx_strand_id
1 'polypeptide(L)'
;MAGESGSDAGPDSSPCYLQKFRLYETRSNFYMIGRDKNRTLWRVLKIDRLDPSELTVIEDSTAYSEIECFDLLRRIHEGNRSSGGLKFVTACYGIVGM
;
A
#
# COMPACT_ATOMS: atom_id res chain seq x y z
N MET A 1 47.32 23.21 4.23
CA MET A 1 47.22 21.75 4.50
C MET A 1 46.58 21.62 5.86
N ALA A 2 45.38 21.09 6.09
CA ALA A 2 44.29 20.53 5.29
C ALA A 2 42.98 21.02 5.98
N GLY A 3 41.86 21.30 5.31
CA GLY A 3 41.10 20.38 4.48
C GLY A 3 40.31 19.43 5.40
N GLU A 4 39.09 19.81 5.80
CA GLU A 4 37.82 19.14 5.46
C GLU A 4 37.31 18.29 6.65
N SER A 5 36.02 18.05 6.89
CA SER A 5 34.75 18.62 6.44
C SER A 5 33.73 18.11 7.48
N GLY A 6 32.83 18.98 7.94
CA GLY A 6 31.73 18.57 8.79
C GLY A 6 30.75 17.71 7.99
N SER A 7 30.66 16.42 8.32
CA SER A 7 29.59 15.57 7.82
C SER A 7 28.37 15.74 8.72
N ASP A 8 27.64 16.85 8.55
CA ASP A 8 26.26 16.96 9.01
C ASP A 8 25.38 16.26 7.98
N ALA A 9 25.29 14.93 8.07
CA ALA A 9 24.28 14.16 7.37
C ALA A 9 23.01 14.20 8.24
N GLY A 10 22.26 15.30 8.16
CA GLY A 10 20.87 15.32 8.61
C GLY A 10 20.08 14.23 7.88
N PRO A 11 19.06 13.60 8.50
CA PRO A 11 18.32 12.53 7.87
C PRO A 11 17.72 13.08 6.58
N ASP A 12 18.10 12.49 5.45
CA ASP A 12 17.55 12.75 4.13
C ASP A 12 16.03 12.53 4.24
N SER A 13 15.34 13.61 4.58
CA SER A 13 13.89 13.69 4.73
C SER A 13 13.30 13.81 3.35
N SER A 14 13.71 12.92 2.45
CA SER A 14 13.01 12.68 1.20
C SER A 14 11.66 12.09 1.61
N PRO A 15 10.54 12.79 1.40
CA PRO A 15 9.23 12.19 1.65
C PRO A 15 9.17 10.85 0.92
N CYS A 16 8.91 9.78 1.67
CA CYS A 16 8.73 8.43 1.12
C CYS A 16 7.45 8.40 0.29
N TYR A 17 7.53 8.88 -0.94
CA TYR A 17 6.41 8.86 -1.88
C TYR A 17 6.12 7.41 -2.27
N LEU A 18 4.87 7.02 -2.11
CA LEU A 18 4.38 5.76 -2.64
C LEU A 18 4.19 5.88 -4.15
N GLN A 19 4.54 4.80 -4.85
CA GLN A 19 4.42 4.65 -6.28
C GLN A 19 4.04 3.20 -6.62
N LYS A 20 3.73 2.96 -7.90
CA LYS A 20 3.42 1.63 -8.45
C LYS A 20 2.33 0.91 -7.66
N PHE A 21 1.15 1.52 -7.61
CA PHE A 21 0.02 0.98 -6.87
C PHE A 21 -0.56 -0.25 -7.57
N ARG A 22 -1.02 -1.20 -6.77
CA ARG A 22 -1.75 -2.38 -7.23
C ARG A 22 -3.08 -2.46 -6.52
N LEU A 23 -4.15 -2.54 -7.30
CA LEU A 23 -5.50 -2.67 -6.79
C LEU A 23 -5.89 -4.15 -6.78
N TYR A 24 -6.41 -4.59 -5.66
CA TYR A 24 -7.00 -5.89 -5.46
C TYR A 24 -8.44 -5.73 -4.99
N GLU A 25 -9.24 -6.75 -5.24
CA GLU A 25 -10.63 -6.80 -4.80
C GLU A 25 -10.97 -8.11 -4.10
N THR A 26 -11.82 -8.00 -3.09
CA THR A 26 -12.69 -9.07 -2.62
C THR A 26 -14.14 -8.67 -2.89
N ARG A 27 -15.08 -9.54 -2.53
CA ARG A 27 -16.51 -9.23 -2.61
C ARG A 27 -16.89 -7.94 -1.88
N SER A 28 -16.27 -7.68 -0.72
CA SER A 28 -16.70 -6.59 0.17
C SER A 28 -15.73 -5.41 0.24
N ASN A 29 -14.51 -5.55 -0.29
CA ASN A 29 -13.49 -4.51 -0.13
C ASN A 29 -12.59 -4.42 -1.36
N PHE A 30 -12.08 -3.22 -1.61
CA PHE A 30 -10.87 -3.01 -2.41
C PHE A 30 -9.67 -2.83 -1.49
N TYR A 31 -8.51 -3.28 -1.96
CA TYR A 31 -7.22 -3.12 -1.30
C TYR A 31 -6.24 -2.53 -2.30
N MET A 32 -5.76 -1.31 -2.04
CA MET A 32 -4.71 -0.69 -2.82
C MET A 32 -3.38 -0.82 -2.10
N ILE A 33 -2.41 -1.43 -2.76
CA ILE A 33 -1.07 -1.66 -2.23
C ILE A 33 -0.12 -0.70 -2.92
N GLY A 34 0.50 0.19 -2.16
CA GLY A 34 1.53 1.13 -2.63
C GLY A 34 2.89 0.78 -2.05
N ARG A 35 3.96 1.16 -2.75
CA ARG A 35 5.33 1.00 -2.24
C ARG A 35 6.21 2.18 -2.57
N ASP A 36 7.26 2.37 -1.80
CA ASP A 36 8.25 3.42 -2.08
C ASP A 36 9.18 3.05 -3.26
N LYS A 37 10.09 3.96 -3.60
CA LYS A 37 11.07 3.76 -4.67
C LYS A 37 12.05 2.63 -4.39
N ASN A 38 12.46 2.47 -3.13
CA ASN A 38 13.47 1.50 -2.73
C ASN A 38 12.87 0.14 -2.40
N ARG A 39 11.54 -0.01 -2.46
CA ARG A 39 10.78 -1.22 -2.12
C ARG A 39 10.97 -1.66 -0.66
N THR A 40 11.37 -0.74 0.20
CA THR A 40 11.59 -0.96 1.63
C THR A 40 10.33 -0.71 2.44
N LEU A 41 9.38 0.07 1.90
CA LEU A 41 8.14 0.40 2.56
C LEU A 41 6.95 0.04 1.66
N TRP A 42 6.05 -0.76 2.21
CA TRP A 42 4.76 -1.09 1.60
C TRP A 42 3.63 -0.60 2.50
N ARG A 43 2.59 -0.04 1.88
CA ARG A 43 1.41 0.52 2.53
C ARG A 43 0.15 -0.05 1.90
N VAL A 44 -0.89 -0.18 2.72
CA VAL A 44 -2.18 -0.74 2.31
C VAL A 44 -3.29 0.25 2.61
N LEU A 45 -4.10 0.52 1.60
CA LEU A 45 -5.35 1.27 1.73
C LEU A 45 -6.50 0.30 1.51
N LYS A 46 -7.46 0.29 2.44
CA LYS A 46 -8.68 -0.51 2.35
C LYS A 46 -9.86 0.41 2.04
N ILE A 47 -10.70 0.01 1.09
CA ILE A 47 -11.90 0.74 0.70
C ILE A 47 -13.08 -0.22 0.79
N ASP A 48 -14.11 0.15 1.54
CA ASP A 48 -15.33 -0.66 1.65
C ASP A 48 -16.15 -0.58 0.35
N ARG A 49 -16.81 -1.68 -0.02
CA ARG A 49 -17.62 -1.80 -1.25
C ARG A 49 -19.10 -2.10 -0.97
N LEU A 50 -19.49 -2.26 0.28
CA LEU A 50 -20.82 -2.76 0.64
C LEU A 50 -21.87 -1.67 0.59
N ASP A 51 -21.54 -0.46 1.04
CA ASP A 51 -22.43 0.69 0.93
C ASP A 51 -22.01 1.58 -0.25
N PRO A 52 -22.82 1.66 -1.34
CA PRO A 52 -22.54 2.55 -2.46
C PRO A 52 -22.78 4.03 -2.15
N SER A 53 -23.42 4.35 -1.02
CA SER A 53 -23.80 5.71 -0.62
C SER A 53 -22.74 6.40 0.22
N GLU A 54 -21.86 5.61 0.88
CA GLU A 54 -20.80 6.11 1.74
C GLU A 54 -19.45 5.50 1.36
N LEU A 55 -18.48 6.36 1.06
CA LEU A 55 -17.11 5.93 0.82
C LEU A 55 -16.34 5.83 2.13
N THR A 56 -16.16 4.61 2.64
CA THR A 56 -15.27 4.35 3.78
C THR A 56 -13.88 3.93 3.30
N VAL A 57 -12.89 4.79 3.56
CA VAL A 57 -11.48 4.52 3.26
C VAL A 57 -10.68 4.46 4.56
N ILE A 58 -9.89 3.40 4.72
CA ILE A 58 -9.06 3.18 5.90
C ILE A 58 -7.62 2.95 5.44
N GLU A 59 -6.73 3.85 5.83
CA GLU A 59 -5.29 3.63 5.69
C GLU A 59 -4.80 2.71 6.80
N ASP A 60 -4.07 1.67 6.43
CA ASP A 60 -3.33 0.86 7.40
C ASP A 60 -2.06 1.60 7.83
N SER A 61 -2.01 2.02 9.10
CA SER A 61 -0.87 2.74 9.67
C SER A 61 0.39 1.87 9.79
N THR A 62 0.29 0.57 9.55
CA THR A 62 1.42 -0.37 9.57
C THR A 62 2.32 -0.16 8.36
N ALA A 63 3.63 -0.11 8.59
CA ALA A 63 4.64 -0.18 7.55
C ALA A 63 4.99 -1.64 7.30
N TYR A 64 4.74 -2.14 6.09
CA TYR A 64 5.01 -3.53 5.73
C TYR A 64 6.33 -3.66 4.94
N SER A 65 7.02 -4.77 5.15
CA SER A 65 7.99 -5.31 4.19
C SER A 65 7.28 -6.00 3.01
N GLU A 66 8.04 -6.33 1.97
CA GLU A 66 7.51 -7.06 0.80
C GLU A 66 6.90 -8.42 1.20
N ILE A 67 7.56 -9.14 2.11
CA ILE A 67 7.13 -10.47 2.57
C ILE A 67 5.85 -10.36 3.41
N GLU A 68 5.80 -9.43 4.36
CA GLU A 68 4.62 -9.23 5.20
C GLU A 68 3.40 -8.79 4.38
N CYS A 69 3.62 -7.96 3.35
CA CYS A 69 2.58 -7.56 2.43
C CYS A 69 2.06 -8.76 1.62
N PHE A 70 2.95 -9.62 1.12
CA PHE A 70 2.55 -10.85 0.44
C PHE A 70 1.74 -11.77 1.37
N ASP A 71 2.19 -11.95 2.61
CA ASP A 71 1.50 -12.77 3.61
C ASP A 71 0.15 -12.18 4.03
N LEU A 72 0.03 -10.86 4.08
CA LEU A 72 -1.24 -10.18 4.28
C LEU A 72 -2.22 -10.50 3.13
N LEU A 73 -1.80 -10.32 1.88
CA LEU A 73 -2.64 -10.62 0.71
C LEU A 73 -3.07 -12.09 0.69
N ARG A 74 -2.16 -13.01 1.03
CA ARG A 74 -2.45 -14.45 1.16
C ARG A 74 -3.52 -14.72 2.23
N ARG A 75 -3.37 -14.12 3.42
CA ARG A 75 -4.37 -14.27 4.50
C ARG A 75 -5.73 -13.72 4.12
N ILE A 76 -5.77 -12.57 3.43
CA ILE A 76 -7.03 -11.99 2.92
C ILE A 76 -7.65 -12.92 1.89
N HIS A 77 -6.85 -13.50 0.98
CA HIS A 77 -7.35 -14.44 -0.02
C HIS A 77 -8.01 -15.66 0.62
N GLU A 78 -7.31 -16.33 1.54
CA GLU A 78 -7.85 -17.52 2.21
C GLU A 78 -9.08 -17.19 3.08
N GLY A 79 -9.07 -16.07 3.79
CA GLY A 79 -10.23 -15.61 4.56
C GLY A 79 -11.47 -15.30 3.71
N ASN A 80 -11.28 -15.02 2.43
CA ASN A 80 -12.36 -14.75 1.47
C ASN A 80 -12.58 -15.90 0.48
N ARG A 81 -11.99 -17.09 0.70
CA ARG A 81 -12.03 -18.18 -0.27
C ARG A 81 -13.47 -18.60 -0.65
N SER A 82 -14.40 -18.57 0.31
CA SER A 82 -15.82 -18.88 0.10
C SER A 82 -16.55 -17.85 -0.78
N SER A 83 -16.05 -16.62 -0.87
CA SER A 83 -16.61 -15.52 -1.68
C SER A 83 -15.81 -15.26 -2.97
N GLY A 84 -14.91 -16.16 -3.35
CA GLY A 84 -14.09 -16.05 -4.56
C GLY A 84 -12.67 -15.52 -4.33
N GLY A 85 -12.28 -15.31 -3.08
CA GLY A 85 -10.94 -14.92 -2.67
C GLY A 85 -10.58 -13.46 -2.98
N LEU A 86 -9.30 -13.15 -2.79
CA LEU A 86 -8.69 -11.90 -3.22
C LEU A 86 -8.26 -12.02 -4.69
N LYS A 87 -8.63 -11.04 -5.51
CA LYS A 87 -8.33 -10.99 -6.94
C LYS A 87 -7.52 -9.74 -7.27
N PHE A 88 -6.55 -9.87 -8.16
CA PHE A 88 -5.86 -8.71 -8.72
C PHE A 88 -6.74 -8.04 -9.76
N VAL A 89 -6.88 -6.72 -9.68
CA VAL A 89 -7.66 -5.93 -10.62
C VAL A 89 -6.75 -5.26 -11.63
N THR A 90 -5.85 -4.37 -11.16
CA THR A 90 -4.98 -3.59 -12.06
C THR A 90 -3.80 -2.96 -11.33
N ALA A 91 -2.80 -2.53 -12.09
CA ALA A 91 -1.79 -1.59 -11.63
C ALA A 91 -2.23 -0.16 -11.99
N CYS A 92 -2.06 0.78 -11.07
CA CYS A 92 -2.48 2.16 -11.24
C CYS A 92 -1.50 3.15 -10.59
N TYR A 93 -1.73 4.45 -10.85
CA TYR A 93 -0.93 5.55 -10.29
C TYR A 93 -1.67 6.35 -9.22
N GLY A 94 -2.97 6.10 -9.05
CA GLY A 94 -3.81 6.79 -8.07
C GLY A 94 -5.28 6.43 -8.28
N ILE A 95 -6.11 6.93 -7.37
CA ILE A 95 -7.57 6.84 -7.43
C ILE A 95 -8.10 8.27 -7.57
N VAL A 96 -9.05 8.47 -8.48
CA VAL A 96 -9.76 9.74 -8.67
C VAL A 96 -11.25 9.46 -8.51
N GLY A 97 -11.93 10.26 -7.69
CA GLY A 97 -13.37 10.21 -7.47
C GLY A 97 -14.08 11.42 -8.08
N MET A 98 -15.39 11.30 -8.25
CA MET A 98 -16.32 12.37 -8.66
C MET A 98 -17.32 12.61 -7.54
#